data_AF-A0A8S3J506-F1
#
_entry.id   AF-A0A8S3J506-F1
#
_cell.length_a   1.000
_cell.length_b   1.000
_cell.length_c   1.000
_cell.angle_alpha   90.00
_cell.angle_beta   90.00
_cell.angle_gamma   90.00
#
_symmetry.space_group_name_H-M   'P 1'
#
loop_
_entity.id
_entity.type
_entity.pdbx_description
1 polymer ?
#
loop_
_entity_poly.entity_id
_entity_poly.type
_entity_poly.pdbx_seq_one_letter_code
_entity_poly.pdbx_strand_id
1 'polypeptide(L)'
;YRQQSFDLSTFTGIKLSVRAQGENYWYKVILRHHNEESSLLPSYEIFFELPKNEMTDQYLSFTDFRPYSRGKPLDPNTTPPLDRTDITSIGLQIFGGVYSTTKQQGASSLEIDYISAVQCD
;
A
#
# COMPACT_ATOMS: atom_id res chain seq x y z
N TYR A 1 5.34 3.76 24.69
CA TYR A 1 5.96 2.93 23.63
C TYR A 1 6.60 3.87 22.63
N ARG A 2 7.91 3.73 22.33
CA ARG A 2 8.54 4.56 21.28
C ARG A 2 7.92 4.13 19.95
N GLN A 3 7.19 5.04 19.33
CA GLN A 3 6.67 4.83 17.99
C GLN A 3 7.85 4.98 17.04
N GLN A 4 8.24 3.88 16.41
CA GLN A 4 9.36 3.84 15.49
C GLN A 4 8.86 4.30 14.12
N SER A 5 9.51 5.31 13.56
CA SER A 5 9.30 5.72 12.17
C SER A 5 10.51 5.36 11.32
N PHE A 6 10.30 5.37 10.02
CA PHE A 6 11.31 5.06 9.02
C PHE A 6 11.49 6.25 8.07
N ASP A 7 12.72 6.70 7.92
CA ASP A 7 13.12 7.60 6.83
C ASP A 7 13.41 6.75 5.59
N LEU A 8 12.50 6.83 4.61
CA LEU A 8 12.58 6.15 3.33
C LEU A 8 12.92 7.12 2.17
N SER A 9 13.41 8.33 2.47
CA SER A 9 13.65 9.38 1.47
C SER A 9 14.64 9.00 0.36
N THR A 10 15.60 8.13 0.66
CA THR A 10 16.63 7.66 -0.30
C THR A 10 16.17 6.52 -1.21
N PHE A 11 15.06 5.86 -0.88
CA PHE A 11 14.51 4.74 -1.66
C PHE A 11 13.55 5.23 -2.74
N THR A 12 13.32 4.45 -3.79
CA THR A 12 12.40 4.81 -4.88
C THR A 12 11.04 4.12 -4.76
N GLY A 13 10.99 2.99 -4.05
CA GLY A 13 9.75 2.26 -3.84
C GLY A 13 9.88 1.14 -2.81
N ILE A 14 8.84 0.32 -2.78
CA ILE A 14 8.77 -0.90 -1.98
C ILE A 14 8.77 -2.09 -2.93
N LYS A 15 9.51 -3.13 -2.59
CA LYS A 15 9.46 -4.43 -3.26
C LYS A 15 8.88 -5.48 -2.32
N LEU A 16 7.88 -6.21 -2.80
CA LEU A 16 7.21 -7.29 -2.08
C LEU A 16 7.44 -8.60 -2.84
N SER A 17 7.98 -9.62 -2.17
CA SER A 17 7.95 -11.00 -2.67
C SER A 17 6.74 -11.70 -2.07
N VAL A 18 5.73 -11.92 -2.91
CA VAL A 18 4.39 -12.30 -2.48
C VAL A 18 3.77 -13.33 -3.42
N ARG A 19 2.90 -14.18 -2.85
CA ARG A 19 2.09 -15.15 -3.59
C ARG A 19 0.62 -15.04 -3.18
N ALA A 20 -0.24 -14.80 -4.15
CA ALA A 20 -1.69 -14.81 -3.95
C ALA A 20 -2.26 -16.22 -4.12
N GLN A 21 -3.15 -16.62 -3.23
CA GLN A 21 -3.84 -17.92 -3.27
C GLN A 21 -5.34 -17.71 -3.07
N GLY A 22 -6.15 -18.57 -3.70
CA GLY A 22 -7.61 -18.49 -3.66
C GLY A 22 -8.22 -17.79 -4.87
N GLU A 23 -9.40 -17.20 -4.67
CA GLU A 23 -10.22 -16.60 -5.73
C GLU A 23 -9.96 -15.11 -5.89
N ASN A 24 -9.58 -14.42 -4.81
CA ASN A 24 -9.25 -13.00 -4.80
C ASN A 24 -7.73 -12.80 -4.69
N TYR A 25 -7.17 -12.09 -5.67
CA TYR A 25 -5.74 -11.86 -5.86
C TYR A 25 -5.44 -10.36 -6.02
N TRP A 26 -6.34 -9.52 -5.48
CA TRP A 26 -6.32 -8.08 -5.63
C TRP A 26 -6.05 -7.45 -4.28
N TYR A 27 -4.98 -6.66 -4.20
CA TYR A 27 -4.48 -6.12 -2.95
C TYR A 27 -4.18 -4.64 -3.08
N LYS A 28 -4.05 -3.99 -1.94
CA LYS A 28 -3.48 -2.66 -1.83
C LYS A 28 -2.45 -2.62 -0.72
N VAL A 29 -1.42 -1.81 -0.93
CA VAL A 29 -0.52 -1.34 0.11
C VAL A 29 -1.00 0.03 0.56
N ILE A 30 -0.99 0.25 1.87
CA ILE A 30 -1.37 1.49 2.52
C ILE A 30 -0.15 1.99 3.29
N LEU A 31 0.24 3.24 3.10
CA LEU A 31 1.26 3.92 3.88
C LEU A 31 0.65 5.09 4.66
N ARG A 32 1.18 5.32 5.87
CA ARG A 32 0.94 6.53 6.64
C ARG A 32 2.25 7.11 7.14
N HIS A 33 2.23 8.42 7.32
CA HIS A 33 3.33 9.21 7.88
C HIS A 33 2.89 9.95 9.13
N HIS A 34 3.83 10.51 9.88
CA HIS A 34 3.58 11.43 11.01
C HIS A 34 2.64 10.88 12.11
N ASN A 35 2.51 9.55 12.21
CA ASN A 35 1.57 8.85 13.10
C ASN A 35 0.11 9.22 12.86
N GLU A 36 -0.23 9.55 11.61
CA GLU A 36 -1.58 9.90 11.16
C GLU A 36 -2.52 8.67 11.03
N GLU A 37 -2.61 7.87 12.09
CA GLU A 37 -3.37 6.61 12.12
C GLU A 37 -4.90 6.81 12.13
N SER A 38 -5.36 8.05 12.25
CA SER A 38 -6.78 8.37 12.20
C SER A 38 -7.36 8.10 10.81
N SER A 39 -8.49 7.39 10.75
CA SER A 39 -9.26 7.22 9.51
C SER A 39 -9.78 8.53 8.88
N LEU A 40 -9.66 9.66 9.58
CA LEU A 40 -10.00 10.99 9.06
C LEU A 40 -8.83 11.64 8.30
N LEU A 41 -7.60 11.20 8.58
CA LEU A 41 -6.40 11.69 7.91
C LEU A 41 -6.14 10.87 6.64
N PRO A 42 -5.46 11.45 5.64
CA PRO A 42 -5.14 10.73 4.42
C PRO A 42 -4.30 9.48 4.70
N SER A 43 -4.63 8.40 4.01
CA SER A 43 -3.69 7.30 3.78
C SER A 43 -3.25 7.31 2.32
N TYR A 44 -2.02 6.90 2.07
CA TYR A 44 -1.49 6.82 0.72
C TYR A 44 -1.58 5.37 0.27
N GLU A 45 -2.31 5.12 -0.80
CA GLU A 45 -2.65 3.77 -1.24
C GLU A 45 -2.17 3.52 -2.66
N ILE A 46 -1.77 2.28 -2.93
CA ILE A 46 -1.52 1.76 -4.27
C ILE A 46 -2.20 0.40 -4.40
N PHE A 47 -2.84 0.17 -5.54
CA PHE A 47 -3.62 -1.02 -5.84
C PHE A 47 -2.88 -1.87 -6.85
N PHE A 48 -2.88 -3.18 -6.69
CA PHE A 48 -2.21 -4.11 -7.60
C PHE A 48 -2.89 -5.48 -7.59
N GLU A 49 -2.66 -6.25 -8.64
CA GLU A 49 -3.10 -7.62 -8.79
C GLU A 49 -1.88 -8.53 -8.85
N LEU A 50 -2.01 -9.76 -8.37
CA LEU A 50 -0.96 -10.77 -8.41
C LEU A 50 -1.36 -11.96 -9.29
N PRO A 51 -0.40 -12.61 -9.96
CA PRO A 51 -0.65 -13.90 -10.57
C PRO A 51 -1.04 -14.93 -9.49
N LYS A 52 -1.96 -15.83 -9.84
CA LYS A 52 -2.47 -16.85 -8.91
C LYS A 52 -1.43 -17.94 -8.67
N ASN A 53 -1.20 -18.27 -7.41
CA ASN A 53 -0.35 -19.36 -6.93
C ASN A 53 1.13 -19.26 -7.37
N GLU A 54 1.60 -18.08 -7.75
CA GLU A 54 2.98 -17.81 -8.16
C GLU A 54 3.64 -16.82 -7.21
N MET A 55 4.85 -17.14 -6.74
CA MET A 55 5.66 -16.20 -5.94
C MET A 55 6.27 -15.17 -6.88
N THR A 56 5.92 -13.90 -6.68
CA THR A 56 6.29 -12.80 -7.57
C THR A 56 6.87 -11.63 -6.79
N ASP A 57 7.88 -11.02 -7.37
CA ASP A 57 8.44 -9.76 -6.92
C ASP A 57 7.64 -8.57 -7.49
N GLN A 58 6.80 -7.95 -6.68
CA GLN A 58 6.06 -6.74 -7.04
C GLN A 58 6.81 -5.50 -6.59
N TYR A 59 7.22 -4.66 -7.54
CA TYR A 59 7.72 -3.31 -7.26
C TYR A 59 6.57 -2.30 -7.25
N LEU A 60 6.54 -1.44 -6.22
CA LEU A 60 5.56 -0.38 -6.03
C LEU A 60 6.31 0.94 -5.84
N SER A 61 6.29 1.81 -6.86
CA SER A 61 6.94 3.12 -6.80
C SER A 61 6.25 4.02 -5.78
N PHE A 62 7.02 4.77 -4.99
CA PHE A 62 6.43 5.76 -4.08
C PHE A 62 5.66 6.87 -4.82
N THR A 63 6.00 7.14 -6.08
CA THR A 63 5.32 8.14 -6.92
C THR A 63 3.91 7.74 -7.34
N ASP A 64 3.59 6.45 -7.25
CA ASP A 64 2.32 5.89 -7.72
C ASP A 64 1.28 5.79 -6.60
N PHE A 65 1.70 6.01 -5.36
CA PHE A 65 0.79 6.15 -4.24
C PHE A 65 -0.09 7.39 -4.41
N ARG A 66 -1.38 7.22 -4.12
CA ARG A 66 -2.38 8.28 -4.21
C ARG A 66 -3.08 8.46 -2.86
N PRO A 67 -3.52 9.68 -2.50
CA PRO A 67 -4.16 9.93 -1.22
C PRO A 67 -5.62 9.47 -1.20
N TYR A 68 -6.02 8.86 -0.09
CA TYR A 68 -7.39 8.40 0.17
C TYR A 68 -7.82 8.79 1.58
N SER A 69 -9.11 9.05 1.78
CA SER A 69 -9.73 9.11 3.11
C SER A 69 -10.94 8.19 3.13
N ARG A 70 -10.95 7.21 4.05
CA ARG A 70 -12.00 6.18 4.16
C ARG A 70 -12.31 5.47 2.83
N GLY A 71 -11.28 5.21 2.04
CA GLY A 71 -11.39 4.58 0.73
C GLY A 71 -11.90 5.48 -0.40
N LYS A 72 -12.16 6.77 -0.13
CA LYS A 72 -12.47 7.77 -1.17
C LYS A 72 -11.18 8.41 -1.68
N PRO A 73 -10.92 8.44 -2.99
CA PRO A 73 -9.79 9.20 -3.55
C PRO A 73 -9.87 10.68 -3.17
N LEU A 74 -8.74 11.27 -2.82
CA LEU A 74 -8.59 12.71 -2.61
C LEU A 74 -7.90 13.34 -3.83
N ASP A 75 -8.09 14.65 -4.01
CA ASP A 75 -7.41 15.39 -5.09
C ASP A 75 -5.91 15.54 -4.76
N PRO A 76 -5.00 14.99 -5.58
CA PRO A 76 -3.56 15.09 -5.33
C PRO A 76 -3.00 16.51 -5.47
N ASN A 77 -3.74 17.46 -6.08
CA ASN A 77 -3.30 18.85 -6.19
C ASN A 77 -3.58 19.66 -4.92
N THR A 78 -4.51 19.20 -4.08
CA THR A 78 -4.89 19.88 -2.83
C THR A 78 -4.53 19.08 -1.58
N THR A 79 -4.07 17.84 -1.74
CA THR A 79 -3.65 16.97 -0.63
C THR A 79 -2.12 16.91 -0.62
N PRO A 80 -1.46 17.09 0.53
CA PRO A 80 -0.01 16.90 0.62
C PRO A 80 0.42 15.53 0.06
N PRO A 81 1.63 15.42 -0.53
CA PRO A 81 2.16 14.14 -0.96
C PRO A 81 2.59 13.30 0.24
N LEU A 82 2.83 12.00 -0.01
CA LEU A 82 3.43 11.10 0.96
C LEU A 82 4.79 11.66 1.42
N ASP A 83 4.90 11.99 2.71
CA ASP A 83 6.18 12.31 3.33
C ASP A 83 6.91 11.02 3.67
N ARG A 84 8.01 10.77 2.95
CA ARG A 84 8.82 9.56 3.09
C ARG A 84 9.85 9.67 4.21
N THR A 85 10.05 10.85 4.79
CA THR A 85 11.04 11.04 5.86
C THR A 85 10.58 10.50 7.21
N ASP A 86 9.28 10.21 7.36
CA ASP A 86 8.68 9.78 8.61
C ASP A 86 7.51 8.81 8.36
N ILE A 87 7.78 7.68 7.71
CA ILE A 87 6.78 6.62 7.51
C ILE A 87 6.55 5.89 8.83
N THR A 88 5.30 5.81 9.26
CA THR A 88 4.92 5.29 10.58
C THR A 88 4.14 3.99 10.51
N SER A 89 3.50 3.68 9.37
CA SER A 89 2.86 2.39 9.17
C SER A 89 2.81 1.93 7.72
N ILE A 90 2.80 0.61 7.57
CA ILE A 90 2.49 -0.11 6.35
C ILE A 90 1.33 -1.06 6.62
N GLY A 91 0.34 -1.06 5.73
CA GLY A 91 -0.81 -1.95 5.77
C GLY A 91 -0.97 -2.71 4.45
N LEU A 92 -1.37 -3.97 4.55
CA LEU A 92 -1.77 -4.80 3.41
C LEU A 92 -3.26 -5.10 3.53
N GLN A 93 -4.01 -4.89 2.45
CA GLN A 93 -5.44 -5.04 2.48
C GLN A 93 -5.98 -5.59 1.16
N ILE A 94 -7.02 -6.42 1.24
CA ILE A 94 -7.92 -6.64 0.11
C ILE A 94 -8.81 -5.41 -0.04
N PHE A 95 -9.12 -5.00 -1.27
CA PHE A 95 -9.98 -3.86 -1.55
C PHE A 95 -11.28 -4.25 -2.27
N GLY A 96 -12.30 -3.42 -2.10
CA GLY A 96 -13.63 -3.64 -2.67
C GLY A 96 -14.70 -2.70 -2.11
N GLY A 97 -14.29 -1.53 -1.60
CA GLY A 97 -15.16 -0.59 -0.88
C GLY A 97 -16.20 0.08 -1.77
N VAL A 98 -17.03 0.95 -1.17
CA VAL A 98 -18.13 1.65 -1.86
C VAL A 98 -17.65 2.44 -3.08
N TYR A 99 -16.49 3.09 -2.98
CA TYR A 99 -15.89 3.90 -4.05
C TYR A 99 -15.09 3.11 -5.09
N SER A 100 -14.95 1.79 -4.92
CA SER A 100 -14.26 0.92 -5.89
C SER A 100 -15.26 0.41 -6.94
N THR A 101 -14.89 0.48 -8.22
CA THR A 101 -15.63 -0.17 -9.31
C THR A 101 -15.58 -1.69 -9.19
N THR A 102 -14.48 -2.22 -8.67
CA THR A 102 -14.35 -3.64 -8.35
C THR A 102 -14.87 -3.96 -6.96
N LYS A 103 -15.65 -5.04 -6.87
CA LYS A 103 -16.07 -5.65 -5.60
C LYS A 103 -15.27 -6.91 -5.31
N GLN A 104 -14.88 -7.06 -4.04
CA GLN A 104 -14.20 -8.25 -3.55
C GLN A 104 -15.12 -9.48 -3.69
N GLN A 105 -14.56 -10.61 -4.13
CA GLN A 105 -15.29 -11.87 -4.22
C GLN A 105 -14.35 -13.03 -3.91
N GLY A 106 -14.88 -14.01 -3.16
CA GLY A 106 -14.17 -15.27 -2.90
C GLY A 106 -13.10 -15.16 -1.82
N ALA A 107 -12.60 -16.32 -1.40
CA ALA A 107 -11.55 -16.41 -0.39
C ALA A 107 -10.19 -15.94 -0.93
N SER A 108 -9.34 -15.40 -0.06
CA SER A 108 -7.98 -15.00 -0.38
C SER A 108 -7.02 -15.45 0.72
N SER A 109 -5.80 -15.77 0.32
CA SER A 109 -4.63 -15.90 1.20
C SER A 109 -3.45 -15.23 0.52
N LEU A 110 -2.76 -14.34 1.25
CA LEU A 110 -1.54 -13.68 0.78
C LEU A 110 -0.37 -14.24 1.58
N GLU A 111 0.51 -14.94 0.89
CA GLU A 111 1.80 -15.37 1.43
C GLU A 111 2.84 -14.30 1.14
N ILE A 112 3.65 -13.97 2.14
CA ILE A 112 4.66 -12.92 2.09
C ILE A 112 5.98 -13.55 2.50
N ASP A 113 6.98 -13.44 1.62
CA ASP A 113 8.36 -13.82 1.93
C ASP A 113 9.11 -12.61 2.50
N TYR A 114 9.12 -11.49 1.77
CA TYR A 114 9.69 -10.24 2.26
C TYR A 114 8.96 -8.99 1.78
N ILE A 115 9.15 -7.91 2.54
CA ILE A 115 8.82 -6.55 2.16
C ILE A 115 10.08 -5.71 2.42
N SER A 116 10.54 -4.98 1.41
CA SER A 116 11.77 -4.18 1.49
C SER A 116 11.59 -2.82 0.84
N ALA A 117 12.19 -1.78 1.43
CA ALA A 117 12.39 -0.52 0.73
C ALA A 117 13.59 -0.71 -0.22
N VAL A 118 13.45 -0.28 -1.47
CA VAL A 118 14.48 -0.47 -2.51
C VAL A 118 14.75 0.82 -3.26
N GLN A 119 16.00 0.97 -3.68
CA GLN A 119 16.44 1.99 -4.61
C GLN A 119 16.63 1.30 -5.96
N CYS A 120 15.77 1.60 -6.92
CA CYS A 120 15.94 1.17 -8.31
C CYS A 120 16.63 2.30 -9.08
N ASP A 121 17.63 1.95 -9.88
CA ASP A 121 18.32 2.86 -10.80
C ASP A 121 17.46 3.26 -12.00
#